data_AF-A0A970L465-F1
#
_entry.id   AF-A0A970L465-F1
#
_cell.length_a   1.000
_cell.length_b   1.000
_cell.length_c   1.000
_cell.angle_alpha   90.00
_cell.angle_beta   90.00
_cell.angle_gamma   90.00
#
_symmetry.space_group_name_H-M   'P 1'
#
loop_
_entity.id
_entity.type
_entity.pdbx_description
1 polymer ?
#
loop_
_entity_poly.entity_id
_entity_poly.type
_entity_poly.pdbx_seq_one_letter_code
_entity_poly.pdbx_strand_id
1 'polypeptide(L)'
;MQGLKIEIIKVAERDENTPAVRGNEVIIDEVKKIDENNVPSQILIGAHENGKAFALKTMLVDFREFLIETLEGRNPSAEEALRKSLNTDDGRDPSGQPERWENLTFHNLPLVAVITVLSKMQVDVRNAETEVLNTLYTLIDAASFKFNKLEAVVIPDANYVTLGSNYSAKVFISAIDTTQKPTIMVGDQEIPVDDSGKGIYTVRPTTTGAKPWGGVIKMKAPTGEEISYPFRSSYSVGVPNVVVSPTAMNVMYLGIANPIDVSVPGVSPDNVKIRVVNGNFTSERVRRTGGEYFRGNWAVRPSKAGQNVQVIVSATDAGGKTTSYSPIEFRVKTIPKPEARFAGQNGGTISRNTAMAQQGVFALLPDFDFDLQYKITGFSMLYTDRLGDFEEPSSGSSLTARQKELLGRLTRGKYLTIKDIKAVGPDNRTVDLSPMLFKID
;
A
#
# COMPACT_ATOMS: atom_id res chain seq x y z
N MET A 1 30.42 41.18 45.32
CA MET A 1 30.53 42.58 44.85
C MET A 1 29.51 43.53 45.47
N GLN A 2 28.19 43.29 45.37
CA GLN A 2 27.20 44.22 45.94
C GLN A 2 27.31 44.35 47.47
N GLY A 3 27.48 43.24 48.19
CA GLY A 3 27.73 43.25 49.63
C GLY A 3 29.00 44.03 50.02
N LEU A 4 30.06 43.98 49.20
CA LEU A 4 31.30 44.76 49.42
C LEU A 4 31.05 46.26 49.27
N LYS A 5 30.29 46.67 48.26
CA LYS A 5 29.91 48.09 48.08
C LYS A 5 29.15 48.62 49.30
N ILE A 6 28.17 47.85 49.78
CA ILE A 6 27.36 48.20 50.96
C ILE A 6 28.24 48.30 52.21
N GLU A 7 29.12 47.32 52.43
CA GLU A 7 30.00 47.30 53.59
C GLU A 7 30.98 48.48 53.61
N ILE A 8 31.61 48.80 52.46
CA ILE A 8 32.55 49.92 52.35
C ILE A 8 31.86 51.25 52.70
N ILE A 9 30.63 51.46 52.23
CA ILE A 9 29.86 52.69 52.51
C ILE A 9 29.49 52.79 53.99
N LYS A 10 28.94 51.72 54.57
CA LYS A 10 28.54 51.72 55.99
C LYS A 10 29.73 52.00 56.91
N VAL A 11 30.88 51.37 56.64
CA VAL A 11 32.10 51.58 57.44
C VAL A 11 32.67 52.98 57.23
N ALA A 12 32.62 53.53 56.01
CA ALA A 12 33.13 54.86 55.73
C ALA A 12 32.29 55.96 56.40
N GLU A 13 30.98 55.87 56.30
CA GLU A 13 30.05 56.83 56.92
C GLU A 13 29.94 56.67 58.44
N ARG A 14 30.37 55.52 58.98
CA ARG A 14 30.23 55.13 60.40
C ARG A 14 28.77 55.09 60.85
N ASP A 15 27.89 54.70 59.95
CA ASP A 15 26.45 54.57 60.17
C ASP A 15 26.01 53.24 59.55
N GLU A 16 25.26 52.44 60.29
CA GLU A 16 24.76 51.15 59.79
C GLU A 16 23.49 51.31 58.94
N ASN A 17 22.78 52.45 59.08
CA ASN A 17 21.51 52.77 58.44
C ASN A 17 21.63 54.01 57.53
N THR A 18 22.78 54.15 56.87
CA THR A 18 23.05 55.26 55.94
C THR A 18 21.92 55.38 54.90
N PRO A 19 21.42 56.60 54.61
CA PRO A 19 20.43 56.79 53.56
C PRO A 19 20.95 56.34 52.17
N ALA A 20 22.27 56.37 51.98
CA ALA A 20 22.98 55.87 50.79
C ALA A 20 22.79 54.38 50.48
N VAL A 21 22.28 53.58 51.41
CA VAL A 21 21.99 52.16 51.21
C VAL A 21 20.52 51.87 51.47
N ARG A 22 19.78 51.49 50.42
CA ARG A 22 18.38 51.06 50.55
C ARG A 22 18.26 49.58 50.18
N GLY A 23 18.08 48.74 51.19
CA GLY A 23 18.06 47.29 51.00
C GLY A 23 19.39 46.78 50.42
N ASN A 24 19.35 46.30 49.17
CA ASN A 24 20.53 45.81 48.46
C ASN A 24 21.06 46.80 47.40
N GLU A 25 20.55 48.04 47.35
CA GLU A 25 20.96 49.06 46.39
C GLU A 25 21.81 50.15 47.06
N VAL A 26 22.75 50.67 46.28
CA VAL A 26 23.63 51.78 46.66
C VAL A 26 23.22 53.01 45.87
N ILE A 27 22.83 54.07 46.58
CA ILE A 27 22.45 55.36 46.00
C ILE A 27 23.65 56.29 46.13
N ILE A 28 24.39 56.44 45.03
CA ILE A 28 25.64 57.22 45.00
C ILE A 28 25.42 58.68 45.40
N ASP A 29 24.29 59.28 45.03
CA ASP A 29 23.98 60.69 45.32
C ASP A 29 23.79 61.00 46.82
N GLU A 30 23.52 59.96 47.63
CA GLU A 30 23.29 60.09 49.07
C GLU A 30 24.55 59.76 49.89
N VAL A 31 25.67 59.41 49.23
CA VAL A 31 26.96 59.14 49.87
C VAL A 31 27.64 60.44 50.27
N LYS A 32 27.96 60.60 51.56
CA LYS A 32 28.52 61.85 52.12
C LYS A 32 30.04 61.93 52.08
N LYS A 33 30.73 60.79 52.14
CA LYS A 33 32.21 60.69 52.17
C LYS A 33 32.78 60.09 50.89
N ILE A 34 32.46 60.71 49.77
CA ILE A 34 32.82 60.22 48.43
C ILE A 34 34.34 60.19 48.18
N ASP A 35 35.08 61.07 48.85
CA ASP A 35 36.52 61.32 48.73
C ASP A 35 37.36 60.59 49.80
N GLU A 36 36.75 59.71 50.60
CA GLU A 36 37.48 58.91 51.60
C GLU A 36 38.28 57.79 50.92
N ASN A 37 39.59 57.76 51.15
CA ASN A 37 40.51 56.81 50.52
C ASN A 37 40.98 55.70 51.48
N ASN A 38 40.89 55.92 52.80
CA ASN A 38 41.47 55.00 53.79
C ASN A 38 40.58 53.76 53.99
N VAL A 39 39.27 53.97 54.13
CA VAL A 39 38.32 52.88 54.43
C VAL A 39 38.22 51.86 53.30
N PRO A 40 38.10 52.25 52.02
CA PRO A 40 38.12 51.27 50.92
C PRO A 40 39.42 50.46 50.91
N SER A 41 40.57 51.13 51.07
CA SER A 41 41.89 50.48 51.11
C SER A 41 42.02 49.51 52.29
N GLN A 42 41.51 49.88 53.47
CA GLN A 42 41.54 49.03 54.67
C GLN A 42 40.71 47.75 54.49
N ILE A 43 39.54 47.84 53.86
CA ILE A 43 38.64 46.68 53.68
C ILE A 43 39.11 45.79 52.54
N LEU A 44 39.56 46.37 51.43
CA LEU A 44 39.88 45.64 50.21
C LEU A 44 41.31 45.09 50.22
N ILE A 45 42.29 45.86 50.70
CA ILE A 45 43.71 45.44 50.70
C ILE A 45 44.11 44.92 52.08
N GLY A 46 43.75 45.64 53.14
CA GLY A 46 44.10 45.29 54.53
C GLY A 46 45.57 45.55 54.86
N ALA A 47 45.89 45.67 56.15
CA ALA A 47 47.25 46.01 56.61
C ALA A 47 48.31 44.93 56.33
N HIS A 48 47.88 43.70 56.06
CA HIS A 48 48.75 42.55 55.79
C HIS A 48 48.45 41.91 54.42
N GLU A 49 47.91 42.66 53.47
CA GLU A 49 47.51 42.13 52.14
C GLU A 49 46.56 40.93 52.25
N ASN A 50 45.60 41.02 53.18
CA ASN A 50 44.63 39.97 53.49
C ASN A 50 43.19 40.49 53.43
N GLY A 51 42.96 41.61 52.75
CA GLY A 51 41.65 42.21 52.59
C GLY A 51 40.73 41.44 51.62
N LYS A 52 39.51 41.94 51.46
CA LYS A 52 38.47 41.23 50.69
C LYS A 52 38.67 41.26 49.18
N ALA A 53 39.59 42.08 48.66
CA ALA A 53 39.92 42.09 47.23
C ALA A 53 40.59 40.77 46.79
N PHE A 54 41.36 40.13 47.67
CA PHE A 54 41.98 38.83 47.38
C PHE A 54 40.92 37.74 47.18
N ALA A 55 39.93 37.68 48.09
CA ALA A 55 38.79 36.77 47.94
C ALA A 55 37.97 37.08 46.67
N LEU A 56 37.80 38.38 46.35
CA LEU A 56 37.12 38.79 45.12
C LEU A 56 37.89 38.33 43.86
N LYS A 57 39.23 38.46 43.86
CA LYS A 57 40.07 37.98 42.76
C LYS A 57 39.90 36.47 42.56
N THR A 58 39.98 35.68 43.63
CA THR A 58 39.75 34.24 43.56
C THR A 58 38.38 33.91 42.99
N MET A 59 37.31 34.54 43.48
CA MET A 59 35.96 34.32 42.95
C MET A 59 35.82 34.69 41.47
N LEU A 60 36.49 35.76 41.01
CA LEU A 60 36.48 36.15 39.60
C LEU A 60 37.26 35.18 38.72
N VAL A 61 38.40 34.67 39.21
CA VAL A 61 39.17 33.63 38.52
C VAL A 61 38.35 32.35 38.43
N ASP A 62 37.79 31.86 39.54
CA ASP A 62 36.98 30.65 39.56
C ASP A 62 35.77 30.77 38.62
N PHE A 63 35.10 31.93 38.60
CA PHE A 63 33.99 32.18 37.70
C PHE A 63 34.41 32.22 36.22
N ARG A 64 35.55 32.86 35.92
CA ARG A 64 36.11 32.89 34.57
C ARG A 64 36.47 31.48 34.07
N GLU A 65 37.14 30.69 34.89
CA GLU A 65 37.48 29.31 34.55
C GLU A 65 36.22 28.46 34.39
N PHE A 66 35.21 28.60 35.25
CA PHE A 66 33.92 27.94 35.10
C PHE A 66 33.25 28.26 33.75
N LEU A 67 33.24 29.53 33.33
CA LEU A 67 32.67 29.93 32.04
C LEU A 67 33.46 29.36 30.85
N ILE A 68 34.79 29.32 30.94
CA ILE A 68 35.66 28.73 29.90
C ILE A 68 35.46 27.22 29.82
N GLU A 69 35.43 26.54 30.97
CA GLU A 69 35.19 25.09 31.04
C GLU A 69 33.81 24.73 30.46
N THR A 70 32.78 25.53 30.75
CA THR A 70 31.43 25.33 30.20
C THR A 70 31.38 25.41 28.67
N LEU A 71 32.29 26.16 28.04
CA LEU A 71 32.36 26.28 26.58
C LEU A 71 33.15 25.14 25.90
N GLU A 72 33.99 24.41 26.64
CA GLU A 72 34.74 23.24 26.18
C GLU A 72 35.49 23.43 24.82
N GLY A 73 36.00 24.63 24.52
CA GLY A 73 36.69 24.92 23.25
C GLY A 73 35.76 25.10 22.05
N ARG A 74 34.44 25.11 22.24
CA ARG A 74 33.45 25.20 21.16
C ARG A 74 33.34 26.61 20.56
N ASN A 75 33.78 27.64 21.30
CA ASN A 75 33.85 29.02 20.81
C ASN A 75 35.14 29.71 21.30
N PRO A 76 36.28 29.52 20.58
CA PRO A 76 37.56 30.08 20.98
C PRO A 76 37.56 31.61 21.07
N SER A 77 36.77 32.28 20.22
CA SER A 77 36.65 33.74 20.23
C SER A 77 35.95 34.26 21.49
N ALA A 78 34.90 33.56 21.96
CA ALA A 78 34.22 33.91 23.20
C ALA A 78 35.11 33.64 24.41
N GLU A 79 35.85 32.52 24.44
CA GLU A 79 36.80 32.22 25.50
C GLU A 79 37.91 33.28 25.61
N GLU A 80 38.45 33.74 24.48
CA GLU A 80 39.45 34.81 24.46
C GLU A 80 38.85 36.15 24.95
N ALA A 81 37.62 36.47 24.54
CA ALA A 81 36.91 37.65 25.02
C ALA A 81 36.67 37.60 26.54
N LEU A 82 36.31 36.43 27.09
CA LEU A 82 36.15 36.21 28.53
C LEU A 82 37.47 36.39 29.29
N ARG A 83 38.57 35.83 28.78
CA ARG A 83 39.92 35.99 29.35
C ARG A 83 40.34 37.46 29.43
N LYS A 84 39.99 38.24 28.41
CA LYS A 84 40.29 39.67 28.36
C LYS A 84 39.36 40.51 29.24
N SER A 85 38.06 40.22 29.25
CA SER A 85 37.05 41.00 29.96
C SER A 85 37.13 40.82 31.48
N LEU A 86 37.41 39.59 31.94
CA LEU A 86 37.56 39.25 33.36
C LEU A 86 39.03 39.03 33.72
N ASN A 87 39.93 39.85 33.16
CA ASN A 87 41.35 39.75 33.45
C ASN A 87 41.66 40.30 34.87
N THR A 88 42.31 39.47 35.68
CA THR A 88 42.77 39.80 37.04
C THR A 88 44.28 39.53 37.24
N ASP A 89 45.03 39.46 36.14
CA ASP A 89 46.47 39.24 36.15
C ASP A 89 47.21 40.42 36.81
N ASP A 90 48.34 40.11 37.44
CA ASP A 90 49.20 41.13 38.05
C ASP A 90 49.85 42.00 36.96
N GLY A 91 50.03 43.27 37.27
CA GLY A 91 50.43 44.28 36.31
C GLY A 91 51.69 45.03 36.72
N ARG A 92 51.89 46.19 36.09
CA ARG A 92 52.93 47.14 36.48
C ARG A 92 52.29 48.44 36.91
N ASP A 93 52.80 49.01 37.99
CA ASP A 93 52.41 50.34 38.43
C ASP A 93 52.92 51.42 37.44
N PRO A 94 52.48 52.69 37.57
CA PRO A 94 52.99 53.78 36.73
C PRO A 94 54.52 53.99 36.80
N SER A 95 55.18 53.45 37.83
CA SER A 95 56.64 53.48 38.02
C SER A 95 57.36 52.31 37.36
N GLY A 96 56.63 51.35 36.78
CA GLY A 96 57.15 50.17 36.09
C GLY A 96 57.47 48.97 37.00
N GLN A 97 57.18 49.05 38.30
CA GLN A 97 57.34 47.97 39.26
C GLN A 97 56.18 46.96 39.16
N PRO A 98 56.45 45.65 39.34
CA PRO A 98 55.40 44.64 39.39
C PRO A 98 54.53 44.87 40.62
N GLU A 99 53.21 44.93 40.43
CA GLU A 99 52.24 45.18 41.49
C GLU A 99 51.06 44.23 41.34
N ARG A 100 50.50 43.80 42.47
CA ARG A 100 49.38 42.86 42.48
C ARG A 100 48.11 43.53 41.95
N TRP A 101 47.27 42.76 41.28
CA TRP A 101 46.00 43.27 40.74
C TRP A 101 45.14 44.02 41.76
N GLU A 102 45.05 43.51 42.99
CA GLU A 102 44.29 44.10 44.09
C GLU A 102 44.78 45.51 44.43
N ASN A 103 46.11 45.68 44.48
CA ASN A 103 46.75 46.94 44.78
C ASN A 103 46.61 47.90 43.59
N LEU A 104 46.83 47.43 42.37
CA LEU A 104 46.63 48.24 41.16
C LEU A 104 45.19 48.75 40.99
N THR A 105 44.23 47.94 41.43
CA THR A 105 42.80 48.21 41.18
C THR A 105 42.15 49.00 42.32
N PHE A 106 42.62 48.86 43.57
CA PHE A 106 41.92 49.41 44.74
C PHE A 106 42.79 50.26 45.69
N HIS A 107 44.11 50.33 45.50
CA HIS A 107 44.98 51.03 46.45
C HIS A 107 44.83 52.55 46.35
N ASN A 108 44.58 53.19 47.50
CA ASN A 108 44.48 54.65 47.64
C ASN A 108 43.47 55.30 46.68
N LEU A 109 42.40 54.59 46.34
CA LEU A 109 41.31 55.12 45.54
C LEU A 109 40.20 55.72 46.43
N PRO A 110 39.58 56.83 46.01
CA PRO A 110 38.36 57.34 46.63
C PRO A 110 37.25 56.31 46.66
N LEU A 111 36.44 56.35 47.72
CA LEU A 111 35.30 55.47 47.92
C LEU A 111 34.37 55.43 46.69
N VAL A 112 34.09 56.57 46.09
CA VAL A 112 33.25 56.63 44.87
C VAL A 112 33.90 55.89 43.70
N ALA A 113 35.23 56.02 43.52
CA ALA A 113 35.96 55.34 42.47
C ALA A 113 35.92 53.81 42.68
N VAL A 114 36.14 53.35 43.91
CA VAL A 114 36.06 51.92 44.27
C VAL A 114 34.67 51.35 43.96
N ILE A 115 33.61 52.08 44.30
CA ILE A 115 32.23 51.68 43.99
C ILE A 115 32.00 51.60 42.48
N THR A 116 32.50 52.57 41.70
CA THR A 116 32.37 52.53 40.23
C THR A 116 33.11 51.35 39.63
N VAL A 117 34.32 51.04 40.11
CA VAL A 117 35.10 49.89 39.67
C VAL A 117 34.37 48.57 39.98
N LEU A 118 33.86 48.41 41.20
CA LEU A 118 33.05 47.24 41.57
C LEU A 118 31.77 47.12 40.74
N SER A 119 31.17 48.26 40.34
CA SER A 119 29.98 48.27 39.47
C SER A 119 30.33 47.89 38.03
N LYS A 120 31.48 48.36 37.52
CA LYS A 120 32.02 47.96 36.22
C LYS A 120 32.28 46.45 36.17
N MET A 121 32.87 45.89 37.22
CA MET A 121 33.06 44.44 37.34
C MET A 121 31.74 43.66 37.37
N GLN A 122 30.69 44.18 38.02
CA GLN A 122 29.36 43.57 37.96
C GLN A 122 28.82 43.54 36.51
N VAL A 123 29.02 44.62 35.75
CA VAL A 123 28.62 44.69 34.34
C VAL A 123 29.42 43.70 33.49
N ASP A 124 30.74 43.60 33.69
CA ASP A 124 31.58 42.65 32.96
C ASP A 124 31.13 41.20 33.20
N VAL A 125 30.80 40.85 34.45
CA VAL A 125 30.28 39.53 34.80
C VAL A 125 28.95 39.25 34.09
N ARG A 126 28.03 40.22 34.05
CA ARG A 126 26.75 40.04 33.33
C ARG A 126 26.92 39.91 31.82
N ASN A 127 27.86 40.65 31.24
CA ASN A 127 28.18 40.54 29.82
C ASN A 127 28.79 39.17 29.51
N ALA A 128 29.71 38.70 30.35
CA ALA A 128 30.31 37.38 30.25
C ALA A 128 29.26 36.25 30.33
N GLU A 129 28.33 36.32 31.29
CA GLU A 129 27.20 35.38 31.40
C GLU A 129 26.36 35.36 30.12
N THR A 130 26.04 36.54 29.59
CA THR A 130 25.18 36.69 28.39
C THR A 130 25.85 36.08 27.15
N GLU A 131 27.16 36.27 26.98
CA GLU A 131 27.92 35.71 25.86
C GLU A 131 27.92 34.18 25.87
N VAL A 132 28.14 33.59 27.06
CA VAL A 132 28.09 32.14 27.24
C VAL A 132 26.69 31.61 26.99
N LEU A 133 25.66 32.25 27.55
CA LEU A 133 24.26 31.85 27.35
C LEU A 133 23.86 31.89 25.87
N ASN A 134 24.24 32.94 25.13
CA ASN A 134 23.98 33.04 23.70
C ASN A 134 24.70 31.93 22.92
N THR A 135 25.96 31.65 23.26
CA THR A 135 26.71 30.56 22.62
C THR A 135 26.04 29.21 22.88
N LEU A 136 25.68 28.90 24.13
CA LEU A 136 24.95 27.68 24.48
C LEU A 136 23.62 27.57 23.74
N TYR A 137 22.88 28.68 23.62
CA TYR A 137 21.62 28.72 22.87
C TYR A 137 21.81 28.38 21.38
N THR A 138 22.83 28.96 20.74
CA THR A 138 23.13 28.64 19.33
C THR A 138 23.53 27.19 19.11
N LEU A 139 24.24 26.58 20.08
CA LEU A 139 24.62 25.17 20.03
C LEU A 139 23.42 24.23 20.14
N ILE A 140 22.41 24.59 20.94
CA ILE A 140 21.16 23.81 21.04
C ILE A 140 20.42 23.80 19.70
N ASP A 141 20.31 24.96 19.02
CA ASP A 141 19.63 25.04 17.72
C ASP A 141 20.41 24.31 16.62
N ALA A 142 21.75 24.39 16.65
CA ALA A 142 22.62 23.71 15.70
C ALA A 142 22.55 22.18 15.76
N ALA A 143 22.19 21.60 16.91
CA ALA A 143 22.04 20.15 17.06
C ALA A 143 20.68 19.60 16.58
N SER A 144 19.73 20.49 16.24
CA SER A 144 18.35 20.10 15.91
C SER A 144 18.13 19.89 14.40
N PHE A 145 17.29 18.92 14.04
CA PHE A 145 16.84 18.76 12.66
C PHE A 145 15.87 19.88 12.29
N LYS A 146 16.21 20.67 11.28
CA LYS A 146 15.38 21.78 10.80
C LYS A 146 14.36 21.26 9.80
N PHE A 147 13.12 21.03 10.24
CA PHE A 147 12.02 20.72 9.33
C PHE A 147 11.32 22.00 8.89
N ASN A 148 11.15 22.20 7.58
CA ASN A 148 10.56 23.43 7.03
C ASN A 148 9.25 23.22 6.27
N LYS A 149 8.85 21.96 6.03
CA LYS A 149 7.61 21.62 5.34
C LYS A 149 6.87 20.50 6.07
N LEU A 150 5.56 20.67 6.24
CA LEU A 150 4.67 19.65 6.79
C LEU A 150 3.71 19.18 5.71
N GLU A 151 3.57 17.86 5.57
CA GLU A 151 2.65 17.26 4.61
C GLU A 151 1.88 16.09 5.23
N ALA A 152 0.61 15.93 4.84
CA ALA A 152 -0.18 14.78 5.26
C ALA A 152 0.18 13.56 4.40
N VAL A 153 0.46 12.43 5.04
CA VAL A 153 0.75 11.15 4.38
C VAL A 153 -0.32 10.14 4.76
N VAL A 154 -0.85 9.46 3.75
CA VAL A 154 -1.83 8.38 3.90
C VAL A 154 -1.21 7.09 3.39
N ILE A 155 -1.12 6.09 4.25
CA ILE A 155 -0.62 4.76 3.92
C ILE A 155 -1.76 3.75 4.06
N PRO A 156 -2.41 3.34 2.96
CA PRO A 156 -3.43 2.30 2.99
C PRO A 156 -2.82 0.91 3.21
N ASP A 157 -3.54 0.04 3.92
CA ASP A 157 -3.14 -1.37 4.04
C ASP A 157 -3.36 -2.13 2.72
N ALA A 158 -4.37 -1.73 1.93
CA ALA A 158 -4.63 -2.24 0.58
C ALA A 158 -5.24 -1.15 -0.32
N ASN A 159 -4.76 -1.05 -1.57
CA ASN A 159 -5.27 -0.09 -2.56
C ASN A 159 -6.56 -0.54 -3.28
N TYR A 160 -6.99 -1.78 -3.07
CA TYR A 160 -8.20 -2.35 -3.65
C TYR A 160 -8.93 -3.19 -2.61
N VAL A 161 -10.22 -2.93 -2.43
CA VAL A 161 -11.10 -3.70 -1.53
C VAL A 161 -12.38 -4.08 -2.27
N THR A 162 -12.91 -5.26 -1.96
CA THR A 162 -14.21 -5.70 -2.48
C THR A 162 -15.35 -5.07 -1.69
N LEU A 163 -16.52 -4.91 -2.32
CA LEU A 163 -17.72 -4.40 -1.66
C LEU A 163 -18.07 -5.29 -0.46
N GLY A 164 -18.25 -4.69 0.72
CA GLY A 164 -18.47 -5.39 1.99
C GLY A 164 -17.20 -5.73 2.79
N SER A 165 -16.01 -5.41 2.27
CA SER A 165 -14.75 -5.48 3.03
C SER A 165 -14.41 -4.14 3.69
N ASN A 166 -13.68 -4.18 4.80
CA ASN A 166 -13.20 -2.98 5.49
C ASN A 166 -11.99 -2.38 4.76
N TYR A 167 -12.00 -1.07 4.55
CA TYR A 167 -10.83 -0.31 4.13
C TYR A 167 -10.13 0.29 5.36
N SER A 168 -8.82 0.07 5.48
CA SER A 168 -7.99 0.57 6.58
C SER A 168 -6.78 1.34 6.02
N ALA A 169 -6.50 2.50 6.60
CA ALA A 169 -5.37 3.34 6.23
C ALA A 169 -4.82 4.10 7.45
N LYS A 170 -3.50 4.27 7.49
CA LYS A 170 -2.80 5.08 8.49
C LYS A 170 -2.64 6.50 7.95
N VAL A 171 -3.05 7.50 8.73
CA VAL A 171 -2.96 8.91 8.37
C VAL A 171 -2.10 9.61 9.40
N PHE A 172 -1.02 10.27 8.97
CA PHE A 172 -0.11 11.00 9.85
C PHE A 172 0.52 12.19 9.12
N ILE A 173 1.08 13.13 9.89
CA ILE A 173 1.83 14.27 9.35
C ILE A 173 3.30 13.87 9.22
N SER A 174 3.87 14.12 8.04
CA SER A 174 5.30 14.00 7.77
C SER A 174 5.94 15.38 7.77
N ALA A 175 7.05 15.52 8.48
CA ALA A 175 7.89 16.70 8.49
C ALA A 175 9.10 16.46 7.58
N ILE A 176 9.34 17.42 6.67
CA ILE A 176 10.35 17.34 5.61
C ILE A 176 11.27 18.55 5.72
N ASP A 177 12.56 18.33 5.49
CA ASP A 177 13.56 19.38 5.26
C ASP A 177 13.84 19.45 3.75
N THR A 178 13.49 20.56 3.11
CA THR A 178 13.77 20.80 1.67
C THR A 178 15.21 21.26 1.40
N THR A 179 15.99 21.56 2.44
CA THR A 179 17.38 22.03 2.29
C THR A 179 18.38 20.89 2.25
N GLN A 180 18.05 19.73 2.83
CA GLN A 180 18.89 18.54 2.85
C GLN A 180 18.31 17.45 1.95
N LYS A 181 19.14 16.92 1.05
CA LYS A 181 18.75 15.80 0.18
C LYS A 181 19.21 14.48 0.82
N PRO A 182 18.29 13.64 1.34
CA PRO A 182 18.66 12.33 1.86
C PRO A 182 19.04 11.38 0.71
N THR A 183 19.83 10.36 1.02
CA THR A 183 20.14 9.27 0.09
C THR A 183 19.20 8.10 0.37
N ILE A 184 18.37 7.74 -0.61
CA ILE A 184 17.40 6.64 -0.48
C ILE A 184 17.92 5.41 -1.23
N MET A 185 18.23 4.35 -0.49
CA MET A 185 18.65 3.06 -1.04
C MET A 185 17.51 2.06 -0.94
N VAL A 186 17.12 1.41 -2.04
CA VAL A 186 16.20 0.26 -2.07
C VAL A 186 16.96 -0.97 -2.52
N GLY A 187 17.19 -1.90 -1.60
CA GLY A 187 18.20 -2.94 -1.79
C GLY A 187 19.57 -2.30 -2.08
N ASP A 188 20.15 -2.63 -3.23
CA ASP A 188 21.44 -2.09 -3.69
C ASP A 188 21.29 -0.87 -4.64
N GLN A 189 20.06 -0.44 -4.93
CA GLN A 189 19.80 0.64 -5.88
C GLN A 189 19.50 1.97 -5.18
N GLU A 190 20.26 3.01 -5.53
CA GLU A 190 19.96 4.38 -5.13
C GLU A 190 18.83 4.97 -6.00
N ILE A 191 17.86 5.63 -5.35
CA ILE A 191 16.72 6.26 -6.03
C ILE A 191 16.94 7.77 -6.10
N PRO A 192 16.71 8.41 -7.27
CA PRO A 192 16.78 9.85 -7.38
C PRO A 192 15.71 10.50 -6.50
N VAL A 193 16.14 11.53 -5.77
CA VAL A 193 15.31 12.25 -4.81
C VAL A 193 14.96 13.63 -5.37
N ASP A 194 13.69 14.03 -5.26
CA ASP A 194 13.23 15.36 -5.65
C ASP A 194 13.66 16.46 -4.66
N ASP A 195 13.32 17.72 -4.96
CA ASP A 195 13.64 18.87 -4.10
C ASP A 195 12.89 18.85 -2.76
N SER A 196 11.94 17.94 -2.58
CA SER A 196 11.24 17.70 -1.32
C SER A 196 11.73 16.46 -0.58
N GLY A 197 12.88 15.89 -0.96
CA GLY A 197 13.42 14.73 -0.27
C GLY A 197 12.67 13.42 -0.57
N LYS A 198 11.80 13.39 -1.58
CA LYS A 198 11.01 12.20 -1.95
C LYS A 198 11.64 11.47 -3.14
N GLY A 199 11.83 10.16 -2.99
CA GLY A 199 12.23 9.26 -4.07
C GLY A 199 11.03 8.44 -4.59
N ILE A 200 10.93 8.30 -5.92
CA ILE A 200 9.89 7.46 -6.54
C ILE A 200 10.50 6.11 -6.92
N TYR A 201 10.14 5.06 -6.19
CA TYR A 201 10.51 3.69 -6.54
C TYR A 201 9.56 3.13 -7.61
N THR A 202 10.10 2.79 -8.78
CA THR A 202 9.34 2.16 -9.88
C THR A 202 9.98 0.85 -10.28
N VAL A 203 9.20 -0.24 -10.21
CA VAL A 203 9.64 -1.57 -10.65
C VAL A 203 8.56 -2.24 -11.47
N ARG A 204 8.95 -2.92 -12.56
CA ARG A 204 8.05 -3.72 -13.38
C ARG A 204 8.09 -5.17 -12.88
N PRO A 205 7.01 -5.71 -12.28
CA PRO A 205 7.02 -7.07 -11.79
C PRO A 205 6.96 -8.09 -12.93
N THR A 206 7.73 -9.17 -12.81
CA THR A 206 7.81 -10.27 -13.80
C THR A 206 7.07 -11.53 -13.38
N THR A 207 6.74 -11.65 -12.08
CA THR A 207 6.10 -12.84 -11.49
C THR A 207 4.97 -12.41 -10.57
N THR A 208 3.95 -13.25 -10.44
CA THR A 208 2.77 -13.02 -9.61
C THR A 208 3.06 -13.21 -8.12
N GLY A 209 2.11 -12.77 -7.29
CA GLY A 209 2.14 -12.92 -5.83
C GLY A 209 2.69 -11.72 -5.07
N ALA A 210 2.89 -11.89 -3.76
CA ALA A 210 3.41 -10.85 -2.88
C ALA A 210 4.91 -10.62 -3.12
N LYS A 211 5.29 -9.35 -3.29
CA LYS A 211 6.66 -8.88 -3.50
C LYS A 211 7.08 -8.01 -2.33
N PRO A 212 7.86 -8.55 -1.37
CA PRO A 212 8.48 -7.72 -0.34
C PRO A 212 9.55 -6.85 -0.97
N TRP A 213 9.68 -5.64 -0.48
CA TRP A 213 10.76 -4.72 -0.83
C TRP A 213 11.11 -3.88 0.41
N GLY A 214 12.30 -3.32 0.41
CA GLY A 214 12.79 -2.56 1.55
C GLY A 214 14.10 -1.89 1.22
N GLY A 215 14.54 -1.07 2.14
CA GLY A 215 15.65 -0.18 1.90
C GLY A 215 16.05 0.58 3.14
N VAL A 216 16.93 1.55 2.95
CA VAL A 216 17.46 2.40 4.00
C VAL A 216 17.50 3.83 3.48
N ILE A 217 16.99 4.76 4.27
CA ILE A 217 17.13 6.20 4.03
C ILE A 217 18.31 6.68 4.88
N LYS A 218 19.33 7.26 4.25
CA LYS A 218 20.46 7.87 4.93
C LYS A 218 20.32 9.39 4.90
N MET A 219 20.54 10.02 6.05
CA MET A 219 20.50 11.46 6.22
C MET A 219 21.66 11.91 7.09
N LYS A 220 22.27 13.05 6.77
CA LYS A 220 23.29 13.65 7.63
C LYS A 220 22.61 14.33 8.81
N ALA A 221 23.02 13.98 10.01
CA ALA A 221 22.66 14.72 11.21
C ALA A 221 23.30 16.12 11.16
N PRO A 222 22.74 17.10 11.88
CA PRO A 222 23.37 18.41 12.05
C PRO A 222 24.78 18.32 12.68
N THR A 223 25.05 17.24 13.41
CA THR A 223 26.37 16.89 13.98
C THR A 223 27.38 16.37 12.94
N GLY A 224 26.95 16.11 11.70
CA GLY A 224 27.77 15.57 10.62
C GLY A 224 27.77 14.04 10.48
N GLU A 225 27.20 13.30 11.45
CA GLU A 225 27.07 11.85 11.39
C GLU A 225 25.96 11.40 10.43
N GLU A 226 26.15 10.31 9.68
CA GLU A 226 25.09 9.73 8.85
C GLU A 226 24.17 8.82 9.67
N ILE A 227 22.90 9.20 9.79
CA ILE A 227 21.86 8.40 10.42
C ILE A 227 21.10 7.63 9.34
N SER A 228 20.86 6.35 9.61
CA SER A 228 20.19 5.42 8.69
C SER A 228 18.84 4.94 9.24
N TYR A 229 17.78 5.09 8.43
CA TYR A 229 16.42 4.65 8.75
C TYR A 229 15.99 3.50 7.83
N PRO A 230 15.93 2.26 8.32
CA PRO A 230 15.47 1.12 7.52
C PRO A 230 13.95 1.16 7.34
N PHE A 231 13.47 0.74 6.18
CA PHE A 231 12.06 0.57 5.90
C PHE A 231 11.78 -0.71 5.13
N ARG A 232 10.56 -1.24 5.28
CA ARG A 232 10.10 -2.44 4.59
C ARG A 232 8.63 -2.28 4.22
N SER A 233 8.29 -2.74 3.02
CA SER A 233 6.92 -2.77 2.52
C SER A 233 6.74 -3.97 1.58
N SER A 234 5.52 -4.19 1.09
CA SER A 234 5.24 -5.23 0.10
C SER A 234 4.12 -4.79 -0.82
N TYR A 235 4.20 -5.18 -2.09
CA TYR A 235 3.12 -5.01 -3.07
C TYR A 235 2.70 -6.36 -3.64
N SER A 236 1.46 -6.51 -4.11
CA SER A 236 0.95 -7.77 -4.68
C SER A 236 0.76 -7.63 -6.19
N VAL A 237 1.13 -8.68 -6.93
CA VAL A 237 1.06 -8.72 -8.40
C VAL A 237 0.06 -9.79 -8.84
N GLY A 238 -1.04 -9.35 -9.45
CA GLY A 238 -2.02 -10.22 -10.10
C GLY A 238 -1.72 -10.44 -11.58
N VAL A 239 -2.22 -11.55 -12.14
CA VAL A 239 -2.25 -11.72 -13.60
C VAL A 239 -3.38 -10.86 -14.15
N PRO A 240 -3.16 -10.05 -15.21
CA PRO A 240 -4.26 -9.40 -15.89
C PRO A 240 -5.14 -10.47 -16.55
N ASN A 241 -6.36 -10.65 -16.05
CA ASN A 241 -7.36 -11.49 -16.68
C ASN A 241 -8.57 -10.66 -17.11
N VAL A 242 -9.11 -10.95 -18.29
CA VAL A 242 -10.35 -10.36 -18.80
C VAL A 242 -11.32 -11.49 -19.05
N VAL A 243 -12.52 -11.38 -18.49
CA VAL A 243 -13.61 -12.34 -18.72
C VAL A 243 -14.59 -11.70 -19.70
N VAL A 244 -14.64 -12.24 -20.92
CA VAL A 244 -15.63 -11.84 -21.94
C VAL A 244 -16.66 -12.95 -22.07
N SER A 245 -17.86 -12.70 -21.57
CA SER A 245 -18.95 -13.69 -21.57
C SER A 245 -20.12 -13.18 -22.41
N PRO A 246 -20.57 -13.93 -23.44
CA PRO A 246 -21.74 -13.56 -24.22
C PRO A 246 -23.02 -13.62 -23.37
N THR A 247 -23.67 -12.47 -23.17
CA THR A 247 -24.88 -12.33 -22.32
C THR A 247 -26.07 -13.12 -22.86
N ALA A 248 -26.21 -13.22 -24.19
CA ALA A 248 -27.29 -13.96 -24.84
C ALA A 248 -27.11 -15.49 -24.78
N MET A 249 -25.93 -15.99 -24.42
CA MET A 249 -25.58 -17.41 -24.41
C MET A 249 -25.51 -18.02 -23.01
N ASN A 250 -26.06 -17.35 -21.99
CA ASN A 250 -26.23 -17.92 -20.64
C ASN A 250 -27.34 -19.00 -20.60
N VAL A 251 -27.17 -20.05 -21.39
CA VAL A 251 -28.15 -21.12 -21.59
C VAL A 251 -27.54 -22.47 -21.22
N MET A 252 -28.32 -23.28 -20.51
CA MET A 252 -28.01 -24.70 -20.28
C MET A 252 -29.11 -25.56 -20.90
N TYR A 253 -28.72 -26.64 -21.57
CA TYR A 253 -29.64 -27.60 -22.16
C TYR A 253 -30.05 -28.67 -21.14
N LEU A 254 -31.36 -28.91 -21.04
CA LEU A 254 -31.93 -29.95 -20.18
C LEU A 254 -31.49 -31.36 -20.65
N GLY A 255 -31.22 -32.25 -19.69
CA GLY A 255 -30.97 -33.67 -19.97
C GLY A 255 -29.54 -34.02 -20.38
N ILE A 256 -28.68 -33.02 -20.59
CA ILE A 256 -27.25 -33.21 -20.90
C ILE A 256 -26.35 -32.47 -19.92
N ALA A 257 -25.08 -32.89 -19.87
CA ALA A 257 -24.04 -32.20 -19.11
C ALA A 257 -23.62 -30.92 -19.85
N ASN A 258 -23.80 -29.77 -19.22
CA ASN A 258 -23.39 -28.46 -19.75
C ASN A 258 -22.05 -28.05 -19.12
N PRO A 259 -20.94 -28.03 -19.86
CA PRO A 259 -19.63 -27.70 -19.31
C PRO A 259 -19.57 -26.24 -18.89
N ILE A 260 -18.99 -25.98 -17.72
CA ILE A 260 -18.74 -24.65 -17.19
C ILE A 260 -17.30 -24.53 -16.71
N ASP A 261 -16.72 -23.35 -16.96
CA ASP A 261 -15.41 -22.97 -16.44
C ASP A 261 -15.61 -21.86 -15.42
N VAL A 262 -15.13 -22.07 -14.19
CA VAL A 262 -15.32 -21.15 -13.07
C VAL A 262 -13.96 -20.75 -12.56
N SER A 263 -13.65 -19.46 -12.64
CA SER A 263 -12.44 -18.89 -12.09
C SER A 263 -12.78 -17.65 -11.26
N VAL A 264 -12.07 -17.49 -10.15
CA VAL A 264 -12.18 -16.33 -9.27
C VAL A 264 -10.83 -15.63 -9.27
N PRO A 265 -10.75 -14.34 -9.69
CA PRO A 265 -9.49 -13.61 -9.72
C PRO A 265 -8.81 -13.64 -8.34
N GLY A 266 -7.53 -14.00 -8.31
CA GLY A 266 -6.72 -14.04 -7.08
C GLY A 266 -6.87 -15.30 -6.22
N VAL A 267 -7.70 -16.27 -6.62
CA VAL A 267 -7.88 -17.54 -5.90
C VAL A 267 -7.45 -18.73 -6.77
N SER A 268 -6.72 -19.69 -6.18
CA SER A 268 -6.34 -20.94 -6.85
C SER A 268 -7.60 -21.76 -7.24
N PRO A 269 -7.64 -22.44 -8.40
CA PRO A 269 -8.78 -23.26 -8.82
C PRO A 269 -9.22 -24.30 -7.78
N ASP A 270 -8.29 -24.87 -7.01
CA ASP A 270 -8.59 -25.88 -5.99
C ASP A 270 -9.39 -25.33 -4.80
N ASN A 271 -9.32 -24.02 -4.57
CA ASN A 271 -10.02 -23.33 -3.49
C ASN A 271 -11.38 -22.77 -3.93
N VAL A 272 -11.81 -23.07 -5.16
CA VAL A 272 -13.11 -22.68 -5.70
C VAL A 272 -14.11 -23.81 -5.49
N LYS A 273 -15.21 -23.52 -4.79
CA LYS A 273 -16.33 -24.44 -4.58
C LYS A 273 -17.57 -23.91 -5.29
N ILE A 274 -18.31 -24.81 -5.93
CA ILE A 274 -19.56 -24.49 -6.59
C ILE A 274 -20.73 -25.17 -5.90
N ARG A 275 -21.86 -24.46 -5.83
CA ARG A 275 -23.16 -25.00 -5.46
C ARG A 275 -24.15 -24.66 -6.57
N VAL A 276 -24.97 -25.63 -6.96
CA VAL A 276 -25.96 -25.45 -8.01
C VAL A 276 -27.36 -25.56 -7.42
N VAL A 277 -28.26 -24.66 -7.84
CA VAL A 277 -29.69 -24.72 -7.56
C VAL A 277 -30.41 -25.06 -8.86
N ASN A 278 -31.44 -25.92 -8.79
CA ASN A 278 -32.17 -26.47 -9.94
C ASN A 278 -31.32 -27.34 -10.90
N GLY A 279 -30.33 -28.04 -10.36
CA GLY A 279 -29.50 -28.97 -11.11
C GLY A 279 -28.45 -29.66 -10.24
N ASN A 280 -27.78 -30.65 -10.81
CA ASN A 280 -26.62 -31.30 -10.21
C ASN A 280 -25.37 -30.95 -11.01
N PHE A 281 -24.21 -30.89 -10.35
CA PHE A 281 -22.93 -30.72 -11.03
C PHE A 281 -22.09 -32.00 -10.93
N THR A 282 -21.25 -32.22 -11.94
CA THR A 282 -20.27 -33.31 -12.02
C THR A 282 -18.94 -32.75 -12.52
N SER A 283 -17.86 -33.52 -12.42
CA SER A 283 -16.54 -33.19 -13.01
C SER A 283 -16.31 -33.87 -14.36
N GLU A 284 -17.40 -34.22 -15.05
CA GLU A 284 -17.36 -34.92 -16.33
C GLU A 284 -16.90 -33.98 -17.45
N ARG A 285 -16.03 -34.48 -18.33
CA ARG A 285 -15.61 -33.75 -19.53
C ARG A 285 -16.60 -33.99 -20.67
N VAL A 286 -17.15 -32.91 -21.21
CA VAL A 286 -18.14 -32.93 -22.29
C VAL A 286 -17.45 -32.76 -23.64
N ARG A 287 -17.87 -33.53 -24.66
CA ARG A 287 -17.32 -33.47 -26.02
C ARG A 287 -18.07 -32.48 -26.91
N ARG A 288 -17.30 -31.82 -27.77
CA ARG A 288 -17.76 -31.00 -28.89
C ARG A 288 -18.03 -31.87 -30.11
N THR A 289 -18.91 -31.38 -30.96
CA THR A 289 -19.06 -31.88 -32.34
C THR A 289 -17.72 -31.74 -33.07
N GLY A 290 -17.03 -32.86 -33.30
CA GLY A 290 -15.64 -32.90 -33.82
C GLY A 290 -14.62 -33.61 -32.91
N GLY A 291 -15.03 -34.04 -31.71
CA GLY A 291 -14.25 -34.95 -30.85
C GLY A 291 -13.39 -34.28 -29.77
N GLU A 292 -13.18 -32.97 -29.84
CA GLU A 292 -12.48 -32.21 -28.79
C GLU A 292 -13.35 -32.03 -27.53
N TYR A 293 -12.72 -31.89 -26.36
CA TYR A 293 -13.45 -31.62 -25.11
C TYR A 293 -13.63 -30.12 -24.87
N PHE A 294 -14.77 -29.73 -24.30
CA PHE A 294 -14.97 -28.38 -23.80
C PHE A 294 -13.98 -28.06 -22.65
N ARG A 295 -13.58 -26.79 -22.56
CA ARG A 295 -12.81 -26.28 -21.42
C ARG A 295 -13.71 -26.17 -20.19
N GLY A 296 -13.14 -26.40 -19.01
CA GLY A 296 -13.85 -26.35 -17.73
C GLY A 296 -13.72 -27.66 -16.95
N ASN A 297 -13.72 -27.53 -15.62
CA ASN A 297 -13.58 -28.66 -14.70
C ASN A 297 -14.93 -29.19 -14.18
N TRP A 298 -16.02 -28.49 -14.48
CA TRP A 298 -17.35 -28.85 -14.03
C TRP A 298 -18.33 -28.93 -15.19
N ALA A 299 -19.35 -29.76 -15.03
CA ALA A 299 -20.49 -29.82 -15.91
C ALA A 299 -21.78 -29.85 -15.11
N VAL A 300 -22.79 -29.10 -15.55
CA VAL A 300 -24.07 -28.95 -14.86
C VAL A 300 -25.18 -29.62 -15.67
N ARG A 301 -25.98 -30.45 -14.99
CA ARG A 301 -27.20 -31.07 -15.53
C ARG A 301 -28.42 -30.40 -14.88
N PRO A 302 -29.17 -29.56 -15.61
CA PRO A 302 -30.40 -28.96 -15.11
C PRO A 302 -31.45 -30.02 -14.79
N SER A 303 -32.25 -29.79 -13.74
CA SER A 303 -33.28 -30.74 -13.29
C SER A 303 -34.67 -30.44 -13.86
N LYS A 304 -35.08 -29.17 -13.92
CA LYS A 304 -36.42 -28.75 -14.39
C LYS A 304 -36.35 -27.70 -15.48
N ALA A 305 -37.17 -27.89 -16.52
CA ALA A 305 -37.40 -26.86 -17.55
C ALA A 305 -38.22 -25.68 -16.98
N GLY A 306 -37.98 -24.48 -17.51
CA GLY A 306 -38.75 -23.27 -17.17
C GLY A 306 -38.31 -22.54 -15.90
N GLN A 307 -37.39 -23.11 -15.12
CA GLN A 307 -36.71 -22.44 -14.01
C GLN A 307 -35.25 -22.23 -14.37
N ASN A 308 -34.68 -21.06 -14.00
CA ASN A 308 -33.26 -20.82 -14.20
C ASN A 308 -32.43 -21.73 -13.29
N VAL A 309 -31.24 -22.11 -13.76
CA VAL A 309 -30.21 -22.74 -12.94
C VAL A 309 -29.38 -21.63 -12.31
N GLN A 310 -29.16 -21.69 -11.00
CA GLN A 310 -28.29 -20.73 -10.32
C GLN A 310 -26.99 -21.43 -9.92
N VAL A 311 -25.86 -20.88 -10.37
CA VAL A 311 -24.53 -21.32 -9.96
C VAL A 311 -24.01 -20.34 -8.92
N ILE A 312 -23.80 -20.84 -7.71
CA ILE A 312 -23.29 -20.08 -6.58
C ILE A 312 -21.85 -20.50 -6.37
N VAL A 313 -20.94 -19.53 -6.45
CA VAL A 313 -19.50 -19.76 -6.31
C VAL A 313 -19.07 -19.28 -4.93
N SER A 314 -18.24 -20.08 -4.26
CA SER A 314 -17.56 -19.69 -3.02
C SER A 314 -16.08 -19.92 -3.19
N ALA A 315 -15.27 -18.94 -2.77
CA ALA A 315 -13.83 -19.02 -2.88
C ALA A 315 -13.20 -18.76 -1.51
N THR A 316 -12.18 -19.53 -1.18
CA THR A 316 -11.38 -19.33 0.04
C THR A 316 -10.07 -18.64 -0.34
N ASP A 317 -9.89 -17.41 0.18
CA ASP A 317 -8.68 -16.64 -0.04
C ASP A 317 -7.48 -17.24 0.71
N ALA A 318 -6.26 -16.82 0.37
CA ALA A 318 -5.03 -17.26 1.04
C ALA A 318 -5.03 -16.99 2.57
N GLY A 319 -5.88 -16.06 3.04
CA GLY A 319 -6.09 -15.77 4.47
C GLY A 319 -7.14 -16.65 5.17
N GLY A 320 -7.65 -17.70 4.52
CA GLY A 320 -8.63 -18.64 5.09
C GLY A 320 -10.07 -18.13 5.16
N LYS A 321 -10.31 -16.86 4.82
CA LYS A 321 -11.66 -16.29 4.73
C LYS A 321 -12.36 -16.85 3.49
N THR A 322 -13.56 -17.41 3.68
CA THR A 322 -14.41 -17.86 2.58
C THR A 322 -15.42 -16.79 2.23
N THR A 323 -15.43 -16.37 0.97
CA THR A 323 -16.38 -15.41 0.43
C THR A 323 -17.32 -16.12 -0.55
N SER A 324 -18.63 -15.92 -0.38
CA SER A 324 -19.63 -16.37 -1.34
C SER A 324 -19.99 -15.23 -2.29
N TYR A 325 -20.04 -15.52 -3.58
CA TYR A 325 -20.42 -14.58 -4.62
C TYR A 325 -21.91 -14.63 -4.91
N SER A 326 -22.43 -13.57 -5.54
CA SER A 326 -23.81 -13.52 -6.00
C SER A 326 -24.11 -14.66 -6.98
N PRO A 327 -25.32 -15.27 -6.93
CA PRO A 327 -25.68 -16.35 -7.84
C PRO A 327 -25.65 -15.89 -9.30
N ILE A 328 -25.06 -16.68 -10.18
CA ILE A 328 -25.09 -16.47 -11.64
C ILE A 328 -26.22 -17.33 -12.22
N GLU A 329 -27.13 -16.70 -12.95
CA GLU A 329 -28.30 -17.39 -13.52
C GLU A 329 -28.10 -17.82 -14.98
N PHE A 330 -28.45 -19.08 -15.24
CA PHE A 330 -28.49 -19.68 -16.57
C PHE A 330 -29.92 -20.07 -16.92
N ARG A 331 -30.36 -19.71 -18.13
CA ARG A 331 -31.67 -20.08 -18.65
C ARG A 331 -31.66 -21.54 -19.08
N VAL A 332 -32.67 -22.30 -18.71
CA VAL A 332 -32.80 -23.70 -19.14
C VAL A 332 -33.58 -23.77 -20.45
N LYS A 333 -32.96 -24.33 -21.49
CA LYS A 333 -33.63 -24.64 -22.76
C LYS A 333 -33.68 -26.15 -22.99
N THR A 334 -34.64 -26.59 -23.78
CA THR A 334 -34.65 -27.95 -24.32
C THR A 334 -33.69 -28.05 -25.49
N ILE A 335 -33.16 -29.23 -25.73
CA ILE A 335 -32.35 -29.51 -26.91
C ILE A 335 -33.23 -29.29 -28.16
N PRO A 336 -32.71 -28.63 -29.22
CA PRO A 336 -33.44 -28.51 -30.48
C PRO A 336 -33.86 -29.87 -31.03
N LYS A 337 -34.90 -29.89 -31.87
CA LYS A 337 -35.33 -31.13 -32.53
C LYS A 337 -34.27 -31.54 -33.56
N PRO A 338 -33.82 -32.81 -33.59
CA PRO A 338 -32.91 -33.28 -34.61
C PRO A 338 -33.61 -33.37 -35.98
N GLU A 339 -32.83 -33.40 -37.04
CA GLU A 339 -33.30 -33.68 -38.39
C GLU A 339 -33.10 -35.16 -38.71
N ALA A 340 -34.15 -35.79 -39.26
CA ALA A 340 -34.01 -37.12 -39.83
C ALA A 340 -33.24 -37.04 -41.15
N ARG A 341 -32.36 -38.00 -41.39
CA ARG A 341 -31.62 -38.16 -42.64
C ARG A 341 -31.67 -39.60 -43.12
N PHE A 342 -31.88 -39.75 -44.42
CA PHE A 342 -31.79 -41.01 -45.15
C PHE A 342 -30.82 -40.82 -46.32
N ALA A 343 -29.84 -41.72 -46.45
CA ALA A 343 -28.71 -41.54 -47.39
C ALA A 343 -27.95 -40.20 -47.23
N GLY A 344 -27.90 -39.65 -46.02
CA GLY A 344 -27.28 -38.34 -45.75
C GLY A 344 -28.11 -37.13 -46.17
N GLN A 345 -29.31 -37.33 -46.71
CA GLN A 345 -30.23 -36.30 -47.19
C GLN A 345 -31.47 -36.22 -46.30
N ASN A 346 -32.08 -35.04 -46.17
CA ASN A 346 -33.35 -34.80 -45.45
C ASN A 346 -34.57 -34.71 -46.40
N GLY A 347 -34.39 -35.08 -47.66
CA GLY A 347 -35.39 -35.05 -48.72
C GLY A 347 -34.74 -34.77 -50.08
N GLY A 348 -35.54 -34.68 -51.14
CA GLY A 348 -35.06 -34.31 -52.47
C GLY A 348 -35.09 -35.48 -53.45
N THR A 349 -34.04 -35.65 -54.26
CA THR A 349 -34.00 -36.69 -55.30
C THR A 349 -33.00 -37.78 -54.91
N ILE A 350 -33.42 -39.05 -54.97
CA ILE A 350 -32.58 -40.20 -54.63
C ILE A 350 -32.69 -41.27 -55.72
N SER A 351 -31.57 -41.91 -56.07
CA SER A 351 -31.60 -43.07 -56.96
C SER A 351 -32.10 -44.31 -56.21
N ARG A 352 -32.80 -45.21 -56.91
CA ARG A 352 -33.23 -46.50 -56.32
C ARG A 352 -32.06 -47.27 -55.70
N ASN A 353 -30.92 -47.35 -56.40
CA ASN A 353 -29.75 -48.09 -55.94
C ASN A 353 -29.17 -47.50 -54.64
N THR A 354 -29.10 -46.16 -54.55
CA THR A 354 -28.63 -45.47 -53.34
C THR A 354 -29.56 -45.70 -52.15
N ALA A 355 -30.88 -45.69 -52.39
CA ALA A 355 -31.88 -45.96 -51.35
C ALA A 355 -31.78 -47.42 -50.84
N MET A 356 -31.62 -48.40 -51.74
CA MET A 356 -31.48 -49.81 -51.37
C MET A 356 -30.18 -50.14 -50.63
N ALA A 357 -29.11 -49.37 -50.88
CA ALA A 357 -27.82 -49.56 -50.23
C ALA A 357 -27.78 -49.03 -48.78
N GLN A 358 -28.75 -48.21 -48.36
CA GLN A 358 -28.79 -47.70 -47.00
C GLN A 358 -29.15 -48.77 -45.98
N GLN A 359 -28.66 -48.61 -44.76
CA GLN A 359 -28.95 -49.51 -43.66
C GLN A 359 -30.16 -49.08 -42.84
N GLY A 360 -30.46 -47.77 -42.83
CA GLY A 360 -31.46 -47.19 -41.95
C GLY A 360 -31.59 -45.68 -42.08
N VAL A 361 -32.44 -45.13 -41.22
CA VAL A 361 -32.61 -43.69 -41.02
C VAL A 361 -31.77 -43.28 -39.82
N PHE A 362 -31.17 -42.09 -39.87
CA PHE A 362 -30.38 -41.50 -38.78
C PHE A 362 -30.98 -40.16 -38.37
N ALA A 363 -30.78 -39.75 -37.11
CA ALA A 363 -31.20 -38.45 -36.61
C ALA A 363 -29.95 -37.65 -36.23
N LEU A 364 -29.80 -36.46 -36.81
CA LEU A 364 -28.63 -35.60 -36.65
C LEU A 364 -29.07 -34.16 -36.36
N LEU A 365 -28.32 -33.47 -35.51
CA LEU A 365 -28.49 -32.03 -35.28
C LEU A 365 -27.41 -31.28 -36.05
N PRO A 366 -27.72 -30.70 -37.23
CA PRO A 366 -26.79 -29.78 -37.87
C PRO A 366 -26.57 -28.56 -36.97
N ASP A 367 -25.34 -28.04 -36.96
CA ASP A 367 -24.95 -26.80 -36.27
C ASP A 367 -25.18 -26.77 -34.75
N PHE A 368 -25.17 -27.94 -34.09
CA PHE A 368 -25.21 -28.03 -32.63
C PHE A 368 -23.82 -28.27 -32.03
N ASP A 369 -23.47 -27.50 -31.00
CA ASP A 369 -22.13 -27.51 -30.41
C ASP A 369 -21.78 -28.80 -29.65
N PHE A 370 -22.80 -29.56 -29.22
CA PHE A 370 -22.62 -30.79 -28.45
C PHE A 370 -22.72 -32.02 -29.36
N ASP A 371 -21.80 -32.96 -29.16
CA ASP A 371 -21.85 -34.28 -29.82
C ASP A 371 -22.93 -35.16 -29.17
N LEU A 372 -24.15 -35.07 -29.69
CA LEU A 372 -25.30 -35.82 -29.19
C LEU A 372 -25.68 -36.96 -30.15
N GLN A 373 -25.85 -38.15 -29.60
CA GLN A 373 -26.32 -39.32 -30.34
C GLN A 373 -27.82 -39.51 -30.13
N TYR A 374 -28.58 -39.49 -31.24
CA TYR A 374 -29.99 -39.80 -31.25
C TYR A 374 -30.22 -41.21 -31.81
N LYS A 375 -31.09 -41.96 -31.15
CA LYS A 375 -31.50 -43.29 -31.60
C LYS A 375 -32.91 -43.26 -32.15
N ILE A 376 -33.08 -43.67 -33.40
CA ILE A 376 -34.43 -43.83 -33.98
C ILE A 376 -35.09 -45.08 -33.42
N THR A 377 -36.30 -44.91 -32.91
CA THR A 377 -37.12 -45.96 -32.29
C THR A 377 -38.19 -46.51 -33.24
N GLY A 378 -38.53 -45.77 -34.29
CA GLY A 378 -39.40 -46.27 -35.35
C GLY A 378 -39.60 -45.25 -36.47
N PHE A 379 -40.01 -45.74 -37.64
CA PHE A 379 -40.41 -44.94 -38.80
C PHE A 379 -41.23 -45.81 -39.77
N SER A 380 -42.04 -45.18 -40.61
CA SER A 380 -42.81 -45.84 -41.67
C SER A 380 -42.35 -45.38 -43.04
N MET A 381 -42.22 -46.32 -43.98
CA MET A 381 -41.98 -46.02 -45.39
C MET A 381 -43.26 -46.16 -46.17
N LEU A 382 -43.66 -45.08 -46.84
CA LEU A 382 -44.82 -45.00 -47.70
C LEU A 382 -44.34 -44.79 -49.15
N TYR A 383 -44.71 -45.71 -50.03
CA TYR A 383 -44.51 -45.59 -51.47
C TYR A 383 -45.85 -45.57 -52.18
N THR A 384 -46.08 -44.53 -52.99
CA THR A 384 -47.32 -44.35 -53.75
C THR A 384 -47.08 -44.67 -55.22
N ASP A 385 -47.77 -45.69 -55.73
CA ASP A 385 -47.78 -46.06 -57.15
C ASP A 385 -49.20 -46.03 -57.73
N ARG A 386 -49.35 -46.32 -59.03
CA ARG A 386 -50.66 -46.41 -59.71
C ARG A 386 -51.61 -47.47 -59.12
N LEU A 387 -51.06 -48.44 -58.38
CA LEU A 387 -51.80 -49.55 -57.78
C LEU A 387 -52.32 -49.24 -56.37
N GLY A 388 -51.90 -48.12 -55.76
CA GLY A 388 -52.25 -47.74 -54.40
C GLY A 388 -51.05 -47.33 -53.56
N ASP A 389 -51.32 -47.11 -52.28
CA ASP A 389 -50.35 -46.73 -51.26
C ASP A 389 -49.84 -47.97 -50.51
N PHE A 390 -48.52 -48.14 -50.50
CA PHE A 390 -47.85 -49.23 -49.80
C PHE A 390 -47.08 -48.66 -48.60
N GLU A 391 -47.50 -49.04 -47.40
CA GLU A 391 -46.91 -48.57 -46.15
C GLU A 391 -46.31 -49.72 -45.34
N GLU A 392 -45.03 -49.63 -45.00
CA GLU A 392 -44.32 -50.62 -44.18
C GLU A 392 -43.63 -49.97 -42.98
N PRO A 393 -44.01 -50.33 -41.74
CA PRO A 393 -43.41 -49.78 -40.53
C PRO A 393 -42.09 -50.45 -40.14
N SER A 394 -41.27 -49.73 -39.38
CA SER A 394 -40.07 -50.22 -38.68
C SER A 394 -40.13 -49.88 -37.20
N SER A 395 -39.66 -50.82 -36.38
CA SER A 395 -39.54 -50.70 -34.91
C SER A 395 -38.13 -50.35 -34.42
N GLY A 396 -37.29 -49.83 -35.31
CA GLY A 396 -35.94 -49.38 -34.98
C GLY A 396 -35.37 -48.44 -36.04
N SER A 397 -34.07 -48.16 -35.97
CA SER A 397 -33.35 -47.32 -36.94
C SER A 397 -33.07 -48.02 -38.28
N SER A 398 -33.04 -49.35 -38.28
CA SER A 398 -32.68 -50.15 -39.45
C SER A 398 -33.88 -50.47 -40.35
N LEU A 399 -33.62 -50.69 -41.64
CA LEU A 399 -34.63 -51.12 -42.60
C LEU A 399 -35.04 -52.58 -42.38
N THR A 400 -36.35 -52.84 -42.38
CA THR A 400 -36.91 -54.20 -42.32
C THR A 400 -36.80 -54.90 -43.69
N ALA A 401 -36.93 -56.24 -43.71
CA ALA A 401 -36.93 -56.99 -44.97
C ALA A 401 -38.05 -56.53 -45.92
N ARG A 402 -39.26 -56.30 -45.39
CA ARG A 402 -40.40 -55.78 -46.16
C ARG A 402 -40.15 -54.38 -46.70
N GLN A 403 -39.51 -53.50 -45.92
CA GLN A 403 -39.09 -52.19 -46.43
C GLN A 403 -38.06 -52.30 -47.54
N LYS A 404 -37.10 -53.23 -47.46
CA LYS A 404 -36.15 -53.47 -48.56
C LYS A 404 -36.83 -53.99 -49.83
N GLU A 405 -37.84 -54.85 -49.71
CA GLU A 405 -38.67 -55.28 -50.83
C GLU A 405 -39.45 -54.11 -51.44
N LEU A 406 -40.01 -53.23 -50.58
CA LEU A 406 -40.68 -52.01 -51.01
C LEU A 406 -39.74 -51.07 -51.79
N LEU A 407 -38.50 -50.91 -51.31
CA LEU A 407 -37.46 -50.14 -51.99
C LEU A 407 -37.10 -50.73 -53.37
N GLY A 408 -37.19 -52.06 -53.54
CA GLY A 408 -37.00 -52.72 -54.84
C GLY A 408 -38.07 -52.39 -55.87
N ARG A 409 -39.29 -52.01 -55.42
CA ARG A 409 -40.43 -51.67 -56.29
C ARG A 409 -40.46 -50.20 -56.72
N LEU A 410 -39.59 -49.34 -56.18
CA LEU A 410 -39.59 -47.88 -56.39
C LEU A 410 -39.41 -47.47 -57.85
N THR A 411 -40.43 -46.99 -58.55
CA THR A 411 -40.29 -46.56 -59.96
C THR A 411 -39.82 -45.11 -60.09
N ARG A 412 -39.09 -44.83 -61.18
CA ARG A 412 -38.61 -43.48 -61.51
C ARG A 412 -39.78 -42.49 -61.63
N GLY A 413 -39.59 -41.30 -61.08
CA GLY A 413 -40.57 -40.20 -61.06
C GLY A 413 -41.62 -40.29 -59.96
N LYS A 414 -41.62 -41.36 -59.15
CA LYS A 414 -42.51 -41.52 -57.99
C LYS A 414 -41.87 -40.99 -56.71
N TYR A 415 -42.69 -40.91 -55.66
CA TYR A 415 -42.27 -40.40 -54.36
C TYR A 415 -42.24 -41.51 -53.32
N LEU A 416 -41.13 -41.57 -52.59
CA LEU A 416 -40.98 -42.31 -51.34
C LEU A 416 -41.09 -41.30 -50.19
N THR A 417 -42.04 -41.53 -49.28
CA THR A 417 -42.19 -40.74 -48.07
C THR A 417 -41.76 -41.56 -46.87
N ILE A 418 -40.88 -41.02 -46.06
CA ILE A 418 -40.52 -41.59 -44.75
C ILE A 418 -41.22 -40.73 -43.70
N LYS A 419 -42.21 -41.30 -43.00
CA LYS A 419 -43.06 -40.60 -42.05
C LYS A 419 -43.08 -41.32 -40.69
N ASP A 420 -43.73 -40.70 -39.71
CA ASP A 420 -43.86 -41.23 -38.34
C ASP A 420 -42.50 -41.57 -37.70
N ILE A 421 -41.49 -40.75 -38.01
CA ILE A 421 -40.12 -40.94 -37.56
C ILE A 421 -40.03 -40.52 -36.10
N LYS A 422 -39.69 -41.46 -35.21
CA LYS A 422 -39.51 -41.23 -33.78
C LYS A 422 -38.05 -41.41 -33.41
N ALA A 423 -37.48 -40.44 -32.71
CA ALA A 423 -36.14 -40.51 -32.17
C ALA A 423 -36.14 -40.28 -30.66
N VAL A 424 -35.26 -40.98 -29.96
CA VAL A 424 -34.98 -40.77 -28.54
C VAL A 424 -33.60 -40.14 -28.41
N GLY A 425 -33.56 -39.00 -27.72
CA GLY A 425 -32.32 -38.29 -27.42
C GLY A 425 -31.63 -38.80 -26.15
N PRO A 426 -30.42 -38.28 -25.86
CA PRO A 426 -29.70 -38.59 -24.63
C PRO A 426 -30.40 -38.08 -23.35
N ASP A 427 -31.41 -37.21 -23.51
CA ASP A 427 -32.32 -36.76 -22.45
C ASP A 427 -33.46 -37.76 -22.17
N ASN A 428 -33.45 -38.94 -22.81
CA ASN A 428 -34.49 -39.98 -22.76
C ASN A 428 -35.89 -39.51 -23.21
N ARG A 429 -35.98 -38.40 -23.96
CA ARG A 429 -37.25 -37.91 -24.50
C ARG A 429 -37.43 -38.42 -25.92
N THR A 430 -38.62 -38.95 -26.19
CA THR A 430 -39.05 -39.27 -27.55
C THR A 430 -39.51 -38.00 -28.25
N VAL A 431 -39.00 -37.76 -29.45
CA VAL A 431 -39.33 -36.62 -30.31
C VAL A 431 -39.79 -37.17 -31.66
N ASP A 432 -40.94 -36.67 -32.11
CA ASP A 432 -41.42 -36.92 -33.47
C ASP A 432 -40.71 -35.97 -34.44
N LEU A 433 -40.08 -36.54 -35.47
CA LEU A 433 -39.31 -35.82 -36.48
C LEU A 433 -40.15 -35.57 -37.73
N SER A 434 -39.79 -34.51 -38.47
CA SER A 434 -40.44 -34.15 -39.71
C SER A 434 -40.35 -35.28 -40.74
N PRO A 435 -41.41 -35.55 -41.51
CA PRO A 435 -41.36 -36.55 -42.58
C PRO A 435 -40.41 -36.10 -43.70
N MET A 436 -39.76 -37.06 -44.34
CA MET A 436 -38.87 -36.84 -45.48
C MET A 436 -39.56 -37.30 -46.77
N LEU A 437 -39.47 -36.48 -47.82
CA LEU A 437 -40.01 -36.78 -49.14
C LEU A 437 -38.86 -36.92 -50.15
N PHE A 438 -38.80 -38.08 -50.80
CA PHE A 438 -37.80 -38.40 -51.82
C PHE A 438 -38.46 -38.69 -53.17
N LYS A 439 -38.06 -37.97 -54.20
CA LYS A 439 -38.38 -38.28 -55.60
C LYS A 439 -37.36 -39.28 -56.14
N ILE A 440 -37.84 -40.37 -56.74
CA ILE A 440 -36.97 -41.39 -57.33
C ILE A 440 -36.54 -40.93 -58.73
N ASP A 441 -35.23 -40.89 -58.98
CA ASP A 441 -34.65 -40.65 -60.31
C ASP A 441 -34.20 -41.94 -61.01
#